data_AF-A0A545SL60-F1
#
_entry.id   AF-A0A545SL60-F1
#
_cell.length_a   1.000
_cell.length_b   1.000
_cell.length_c   1.000
_cell.angle_alpha   90.00
_cell.angle_beta   90.00
_cell.angle_gamma   90.00
#
_symmetry.space_group_name_H-M   'P 1'
#
loop_
_entity.id
_entity.type
_entity.pdbx_description
1 polymer ?
#
loop_
_entity_poly.entity_id
_entity_poly.type
_entity_poly.pdbx_seq_one_letter_code
_entity_poly.pdbx_strand_id
1 'polypeptide(L)'
;MTDDTTGRVLAYTTFDKPRRIEKDGHTTVFEYGPDRRRLARVDSSAAGVVTTRYQGAVERVTHTTAGGGFVKAYLRRSINGVAIIRLDLQGFRGQFT
;
A
#
# COMPACT_ATOMS: atom_id res chain seq x y z
N MET A 1 -12.18 17.02 -12.30
CA MET A 1 -12.04 17.57 -10.94
C MET A 1 -10.76 16.99 -10.34
N THR A 2 -9.71 17.81 -10.18
CA THR A 2 -8.37 17.38 -9.73
C THR A 2 -8.07 17.79 -8.29
N ASP A 3 -8.97 18.53 -7.64
CA ASP A 3 -8.85 19.04 -6.27
C ASP A 3 -10.16 18.74 -5.50
N ASP A 4 -10.04 18.19 -4.29
CA ASP A 4 -11.18 17.80 -3.44
C ASP A 4 -11.62 18.89 -2.45
N THR A 5 -11.16 20.13 -2.61
CA THR A 5 -11.34 21.30 -1.70
C THR A 5 -10.64 21.17 -0.35
N THR A 6 -9.95 20.06 -0.08
CA THR A 6 -9.18 19.83 1.16
C THR A 6 -7.67 19.95 0.93
N GLY A 7 -7.26 20.39 -0.27
CA GLY A 7 -5.87 20.52 -0.70
C GLY A 7 -5.24 19.22 -1.18
N ARG A 8 -6.04 18.18 -1.48
CA ARG A 8 -5.53 16.97 -2.12
C ARG A 8 -5.56 17.14 -3.63
N VAL A 9 -4.48 16.73 -4.28
CA VAL A 9 -4.45 16.54 -5.73
C VAL A 9 -4.78 15.10 -6.04
N LEU A 10 -5.80 14.87 -6.89
CA LEU A 10 -6.25 13.54 -7.28
C LEU A 10 -6.08 13.32 -8.78
N ALA A 11 -5.49 12.19 -9.13
CA ALA A 11 -5.50 11.66 -10.48
C ALA A 11 -6.30 10.36 -10.52
N TYR A 12 -7.11 10.18 -11.57
CA TYR A 12 -8.02 9.06 -11.73
C TYR A 12 -7.60 8.14 -12.87
N THR A 13 -8.03 6.89 -12.79
CA THR A 13 -7.97 5.94 -13.91
C THR A 13 -9.07 6.26 -14.93
N THR A 14 -9.01 5.63 -16.11
CA THR A 14 -10.04 5.74 -17.16
C THR A 14 -11.38 5.10 -16.79
N PHE A 15 -11.46 4.44 -15.63
CA PHE A 15 -12.67 3.81 -15.09
C PHE A 15 -13.04 4.42 -13.72
N ASP A 16 -12.69 5.69 -13.52
CA ASP A 16 -13.13 6.54 -12.41
C ASP A 16 -12.73 6.05 -11.02
N LYS A 17 -11.57 5.40 -10.89
CA LYS A 17 -10.97 5.10 -9.59
C LYS A 17 -9.75 5.98 -9.33
N PRO A 18 -9.51 6.42 -8.08
CA PRO A 18 -8.31 7.16 -7.75
C PRO A 18 -7.07 6.32 -8.06
N ARG A 19 -6.18 6.84 -8.91
CA ARG A 19 -4.88 6.26 -9.22
C ARG A 19 -3.78 6.84 -8.34
N ARG A 20 -3.87 8.13 -8.03
CA ARG A 20 -2.87 8.85 -7.24
C ARG A 20 -3.54 9.95 -6.42
N ILE A 21 -3.11 10.09 -5.17
CA ILE A 21 -3.54 11.14 -4.26
C ILE A 21 -2.28 11.75 -3.65
N GLU A 22 -2.17 13.07 -3.65
CA GLU A 22 -1.08 13.81 -3.00
C GLU A 22 -1.61 14.83 -2.01
N LYS A 23 -0.93 14.96 -0.87
CA LYS A 23 -1.15 16.02 0.12
C LYS A 23 0.06 16.16 1.02
N ASP A 24 0.54 17.38 1.25
CA ASP A 24 1.56 17.70 2.27
C ASP A 24 2.81 16.79 2.25
N GLY A 25 3.34 16.48 1.05
CA GLY A 25 4.51 15.60 0.91
C GLY A 25 4.23 14.10 1.12
N HIS A 26 2.97 13.73 1.31
CA HIS A 26 2.48 12.35 1.26
C HIS A 26 1.91 12.04 -0.13
N THR A 27 2.27 10.89 -0.68
CA THR A 27 1.68 10.36 -1.91
C THR A 27 1.10 8.98 -1.65
N THR A 28 -0.12 8.73 -2.12
CA THR A 28 -0.72 7.40 -2.19
C THR A 28 -0.95 7.05 -3.65
N VAL A 29 -0.44 5.90 -4.09
CA VAL A 29 -0.65 5.34 -5.44
C VAL A 29 -1.42 4.04 -5.33
N PHE A 30 -2.38 3.84 -6.23
CA PHE A 30 -3.16 2.61 -6.33
C PHE A 30 -2.92 1.92 -7.66
N GLU A 31 -2.73 0.60 -7.60
CA GLU A 31 -2.74 -0.27 -8.77
C GLU A 31 -3.99 -1.13 -8.77
N TYR A 32 -4.56 -1.33 -9.95
CA TYR A 32 -5.80 -2.07 -10.13
C TYR A 32 -5.60 -3.17 -11.17
N GLY A 33 -6.28 -4.30 -10.96
CA GLY A 33 -6.35 -5.38 -11.93
C GLY A 33 -7.38 -5.10 -13.04
N PRO A 34 -7.47 -5.98 -14.04
CA PRO A 34 -8.46 -5.88 -15.12
C PRO A 34 -9.91 -5.88 -14.61
N ASP A 35 -10.17 -6.57 -13.50
CA ASP A 35 -11.44 -6.59 -12.78
C ASP A 35 -11.70 -5.31 -11.94
N ARG A 36 -10.82 -4.32 -12.06
CA ARG A 36 -10.82 -3.05 -11.33
C ARG A 36 -10.70 -3.22 -9.82
N ARG A 37 -10.31 -4.39 -9.30
CA ARG A 37 -9.99 -4.58 -7.88
C ARG A 37 -8.58 -4.06 -7.61
N ARG A 38 -8.34 -3.54 -6.41
CA ARG A 38 -7.01 -3.06 -6.02
C ARG A 38 -6.05 -4.26 -5.92
N LEU A 39 -4.89 -4.14 -6.55
CA LEU A 39 -3.78 -5.09 -6.44
C LEU A 39 -2.73 -4.59 -5.46
N ALA A 40 -2.47 -3.28 -5.47
CA ALA A 40 -1.54 -2.65 -4.56
C ALA A 40 -1.95 -1.23 -4.16
N ARG A 41 -1.49 -0.82 -2.99
CA ARG A 41 -1.43 0.57 -2.54
C ARG A 41 -0.01 0.87 -2.07
N VAL A 42 0.57 1.96 -2.53
CA VAL A 42 1.87 2.44 -2.10
C VAL A 42 1.69 3.82 -1.49
N ASP A 43 1.94 3.92 -0.19
CA ASP A 43 1.95 5.18 0.57
C ASP A 43 3.40 5.60 0.81
N SER A 44 3.81 6.77 0.33
CA SER A 44 5.18 7.28 0.47
C SER A 44 5.21 8.67 1.13
N SER A 45 6.19 8.89 2.00
CA SER A 45 6.52 10.18 2.60
C SER A 45 7.99 10.25 3.00
N ALA A 46 8.43 11.36 3.59
CA ALA A 46 9.77 11.48 4.17
C ALA A 46 10.07 10.40 5.25
N ALA A 47 9.05 9.85 5.89
CA ALA A 47 9.20 8.78 6.90
C ALA A 47 9.49 7.40 6.27
N GLY A 48 9.21 7.24 4.97
CA GLY A 48 9.42 5.98 4.24
C GLY A 48 8.24 5.59 3.36
N VAL A 49 8.22 4.30 3.00
CA VAL A 49 7.24 3.75 2.07
C VAL A 49 6.53 2.57 2.72
N VAL A 50 5.19 2.56 2.62
CA VAL A 50 4.35 1.43 3.00
C VAL A 50 3.69 0.88 1.74
N THR A 51 4.01 -0.36 1.40
CA THR A 51 3.36 -1.07 0.29
C THR A 51 2.41 -2.11 0.85
N THR A 52 1.13 -2.00 0.51
CA THR A 52 0.10 -3.00 0.78
C THR A 52 -0.26 -3.71 -0.52
N ARG A 53 -0.06 -5.02 -0.58
CA ARG A 53 -0.49 -5.88 -1.69
C ARG A 53 -1.71 -6.69 -1.28
N TYR A 54 -2.72 -6.72 -2.13
CA TYR A 54 -4.01 -7.36 -1.87
C TYR A 54 -4.06 -8.73 -2.57
N GLN A 55 -4.38 -9.79 -1.82
CA GLN A 55 -4.52 -11.16 -2.29
C GLN A 55 -5.79 -11.76 -1.68
N GLY A 56 -6.94 -11.39 -2.25
CA GLY A 56 -8.25 -11.79 -1.72
C GLY A 56 -8.46 -11.29 -0.29
N ALA A 57 -8.67 -12.23 0.64
CA ALA A 57 -8.88 -11.95 2.07
C ALA A 57 -7.58 -11.67 2.85
N VAL A 58 -6.43 -11.66 2.17
CA VAL A 58 -5.11 -11.45 2.77
C VAL A 58 -4.46 -10.20 2.18
N GLU A 59 -3.76 -9.47 3.01
CA GLU A 59 -2.91 -8.36 2.62
C GLU A 59 -1.49 -8.59 3.11
N ARG A 60 -0.51 -8.32 2.24
CA ARG A 60 0.89 -8.19 2.65
C ARG A 60 1.23 -6.73 2.78
N VAL A 61 1.62 -6.31 3.98
CA VAL A 61 2.07 -4.94 4.26
C VAL A 61 3.58 -4.96 4.45
N THR A 62 4.29 -4.09 3.75
CA THR A 62 5.75 -3.96 3.82
C THR A 62 6.13 -2.52 4.05
N HIS A 63 6.93 -2.27 5.07
CA HIS A 63 7.49 -0.96 5.40
C HIS A 63 8.96 -0.91 4.99
N THR A 64 9.35 0.14 4.30
CA THR A 64 10.73 0.48 4.01
C THR A 64 11.03 1.92 4.44
N THR A 65 12.30 2.22 4.68
CA THR A 65 12.75 3.60 4.83
C THR A 65 12.61 4.36 3.50
N ALA A 66 12.77 5.68 3.53
CA ALA A 66 12.75 6.50 2.31
C ALA A 66 13.86 6.10 1.31
N GLY A 67 15.00 5.60 1.81
CA GLY A 67 16.09 5.04 1.00
C GLY A 67 15.92 3.59 0.57
N GLY A 68 14.73 2.98 0.79
CA GLY A 68 14.43 1.62 0.36
C GLY A 68 14.88 0.50 1.31
N GLY A 69 15.48 0.82 2.46
CA GLY A 69 15.87 -0.17 3.46
C GLY A 69 14.65 -0.85 4.09
N PHE A 70 14.64 -2.18 4.17
CA PHE A 70 13.56 -2.92 4.81
C PHE A 70 13.44 -2.58 6.30
N VAL A 71 12.22 -2.33 6.77
CA VAL A 71 11.93 -2.07 8.20
C VAL A 71 11.17 -3.24 8.81
N LYS A 72 10.02 -3.59 8.24
CA LYS A 72 9.18 -4.71 8.69
C LYS A 72 8.19 -5.11 7.61
N ALA A 73 7.71 -6.34 7.68
CA ALA A 73 6.56 -6.77 6.90
C ALA A 73 5.67 -7.70 7.72
N TYR A 74 4.40 -7.76 7.36
CA TYR A 74 3.44 -8.67 7.97
C TYR A 74 2.34 -9.02 6.98
N LEU A 75 1.69 -10.16 7.23
CA LEU A 75 0.44 -10.54 6.60
C LEU A 75 -0.71 -10.20 7.53
N ARG A 76 -1.81 -9.69 6.96
CA ARG A 76 -3.08 -9.47 7.65
C ARG A 76 -4.15 -10.28 6.93
N ARG A 77 -4.89 -11.13 7.66
CA ARG A 77 -6.08 -11.81 7.13
C ARG A 77 -7.34 -11.21 7.73
N SER A 78 -8.31 -10.92 6.88
CA SER A 78 -9.61 -10.40 7.28
C SER A 78 -10.74 -11.31 6.81
N ILE A 79 -11.77 -11.48 7.65
CA ILE A 79 -13.05 -12.11 7.26
C ILE A 79 -14.14 -11.07 7.51
N ASN A 80 -14.98 -10.79 6.50
CA ASN A 80 -16.07 -9.82 6.60
C ASN A 80 -15.63 -8.45 7.18
N GLY A 81 -14.43 -8.00 6.82
CA GLY A 81 -13.87 -6.73 7.28
C GLY A 81 -13.21 -6.76 8.67
N VAL A 82 -13.31 -7.87 9.41
CA VAL A 82 -12.65 -8.04 10.71
C VAL A 82 -11.29 -8.69 10.52
N ALA A 83 -10.22 -8.01 10.99
CA ALA A 83 -8.88 -8.59 11.01
C ALA A 83 -8.82 -9.67 12.09
N ILE A 84 -8.53 -10.90 11.67
CA ILE A 84 -8.54 -12.07 12.57
C ILE A 84 -7.13 -12.59 12.85
N ILE A 85 -6.16 -12.31 11.97
CA ILE A 85 -4.78 -12.77 12.12
C ILE A 85 -3.84 -11.68 11.61
N ARG A 86 -2.77 -11.47 12.37
CA ARG A 86 -1.55 -10.79 11.93
C ARG A 86 -0.37 -11.75 12.08
N LEU A 87 0.39 -11.93 11.01
CA LEU A 87 1.63 -12.70 11.03
C LEU A 87 2.78 -11.77 10.65
N ASP A 88 3.66 -11.48 11.61
CA ASP A 88 4.86 -10.71 11.32
C ASP A 88 5.87 -11.58 10.56
N LEU A 89 6.41 -11.03 9.48
CA LEU A 89 7.40 -11.68 8.65
C LEU A 89 8.78 -11.26 9.17
N GLN A 90 9.43 -12.17 9.89
CA GLN A 90 10.83 -12.02 10.26
C GLN A 90 11.69 -11.90 8.99
N GLY A 91 12.63 -10.96 8.96
CA GLY A 91 13.56 -10.82 7.84
C GLY A 91 14.33 -12.13 7.65
N PHE A 92 14.14 -12.80 6.52
CA PHE A 92 14.89 -14.00 6.18
C PHE A 92 16.37 -13.65 6.05
N ARG A 93 17.16 -13.89 7.12
CA ARG A 93 18.62 -13.87 7.06
C ARG A 93 19.08 -15.21 6.51
N GLY A 94 18.91 -15.41 5.21
CA GLY A 94 19.52 -16.54 4.52
C GLY A 94 21.03 -16.35 4.49
N GLN A 95 21.77 -16.98 5.41
CA GLN A 95 23.18 -17.27 5.21
C GLN A 95 23.26 -18.53 4.36
N PHE A 96 23.69 -18.38 3.11
CA PHE A 96 24.21 -19.50 2.33
C PHE A 96 25.72 -19.53 2.57
N THR A 97 26.18 -20.59 3.23
CA THR A 97 27.60 -20.98 3.30
C THR A 97 27.88 -21.98 2.20
#